data_AF-A0A7Z7ESH0-F1
#
_entry.id   AF-A0A7Z7ESH0-F1
#
_cell.length_a   1.000
_cell.length_b   1.000
_cell.length_c   1.000
_cell.angle_alpha   90.00
_cell.angle_beta   90.00
_cell.angle_gamma   90.00
#
_symmetry.space_group_name_H-M   'P 1'
#
loop_
_entity.id
_entity.type
_entity.pdbx_description
1 polymer ?
#
loop_
_entity_poly.entity_id
_entity_poly.type
_entity_poly.pdbx_seq_one_letter_code
_entity_poly.pdbx_strand_id
1 'polypeptide(L)'
;ATWNNTAGGDNNANISAVTVDFSQFGGGAAVAATNSSGTWTATYTIPAGALDATNRVVSVTATGPGGDSTTADDNGVTVDNQAPTVTDANISISGASGTGGTYIIGDTVTATWDNTAVGDNNGDTLAGVTVDFSAFGGGAAVAASNSSGTWTATYTLTAGAIDASNRNVSVSATDNAGNSTTTADTSNASVDNIAPTVTDANIAISGATGNGGAYKLGDTVTASWDNTAVGDNNSDTISSVTINLEFFGGDTAVAATNTTGTWSTALVIPEGVTVATANVSATVTDNAGNTTTTTDTSNVKVDTSRPAMTLTTSDTLLTVGETATIGIFVSESVDLTVDALQASAGTFSNFSGSGSNYTAVYTPAENSEGSVTVNIAADSYTDPVGNNNDASNTLFLNIDTQVPSVDITADTASLAAGETAQVTFTLSEDSTNFIVGDVQVSGGTLSGFAGSGSSYTATLTPAVASTTGVTVDVAANTFTDAAGNNNVAATQLSLSVDTVVPTITVASSVGALKAGETAALTFTLSESSNDFVVGDVTVANGSLSN
;
A
#
# COMPACT_ATOMS: atom_id res chain seq x y z
N ALA A 1 10.09 -89.98 12.37
CA ALA A 1 11.09 -90.87 13.00
C ALA A 1 11.32 -92.09 12.12
N THR A 2 12.56 -92.53 11.98
CA THR A 2 12.93 -93.73 11.23
C THR A 2 13.82 -94.62 12.09
N TRP A 3 13.64 -95.93 12.00
CA TRP A 3 14.50 -96.92 12.66
C TRP A 3 14.82 -98.06 11.69
N ASN A 4 16.10 -98.43 11.57
CA ASN A 4 16.57 -99.42 10.61
C ASN A 4 17.10 -100.67 11.32
N ASN A 5 16.54 -101.84 10.99
CA ASN A 5 16.92 -103.13 11.57
C ASN A 5 17.76 -104.02 10.64
N THR A 6 18.34 -103.46 9.57
CA THR A 6 19.21 -104.15 8.61
C THR A 6 20.70 -104.00 8.96
N ALA A 7 21.52 -104.89 8.41
CA ALA A 7 22.91 -105.15 8.79
C ALA A 7 23.74 -103.86 8.98
N GLY A 8 23.97 -103.52 10.25
CA GLY A 8 24.57 -102.28 10.74
C GLY A 8 23.85 -101.70 11.96
N GLY A 9 22.55 -102.00 12.13
CA GLY A 9 21.74 -101.67 13.32
C GLY A 9 21.47 -102.87 14.25
N ASP A 10 20.61 -102.66 15.27
CA ASP A 10 20.21 -103.65 16.28
C ASP A 10 19.55 -104.88 15.61
N ASN A 11 20.37 -105.89 15.35
CA ASN A 11 20.15 -106.93 14.34
C ASN A 11 19.13 -108.00 14.78
N ASN A 12 17.85 -107.61 14.89
CA ASN A 12 16.78 -108.46 15.43
C ASN A 12 15.92 -109.06 14.29
N ALA A 13 16.25 -110.29 13.86
CA ALA A 13 15.77 -110.89 12.62
C ALA A 13 14.28 -111.34 12.59
N ASN A 14 13.44 -110.97 13.55
CA ASN A 14 12.06 -111.48 13.65
C ASN A 14 11.05 -110.44 14.22
N ILE A 15 11.20 -109.16 13.91
CA ILE A 15 10.26 -108.10 14.36
C ILE A 15 8.91 -108.21 13.66
N SER A 16 7.81 -108.30 14.42
CA SER A 16 6.44 -108.43 13.93
C SER A 16 5.68 -107.09 13.87
N ALA A 17 6.04 -106.12 14.71
CA ALA A 17 5.47 -104.77 14.71
C ALA A 17 6.47 -103.77 15.29
N VAL A 18 6.39 -102.52 14.83
CA VAL A 18 7.13 -101.40 15.41
C VAL A 18 6.15 -100.26 15.68
N THR A 19 6.22 -99.69 16.87
CA THR A 19 5.53 -98.45 17.22
C THR A 19 6.53 -97.39 17.65
N VAL A 20 6.21 -96.12 17.41
CA VAL A 20 7.02 -94.98 17.83
C VAL A 20 6.20 -94.11 18.75
N ASP A 21 6.71 -93.87 19.96
CA ASP A 21 6.14 -92.96 20.93
C ASP A 21 6.61 -91.52 20.63
N PHE A 22 5.64 -90.66 20.37
CA PHE A 22 5.81 -89.22 20.16
C PHE A 22 5.32 -88.39 21.36
N SER A 23 5.12 -89.00 22.54
CA SER A 23 4.61 -88.33 23.74
C SER A 23 5.37 -87.07 24.12
N GLN A 24 6.69 -87.08 23.95
CA GLN A 24 7.54 -85.90 24.18
C GLN A 24 7.35 -84.76 23.17
N PHE A 25 6.66 -85.02 22.06
CA PHE A 25 6.28 -84.06 21.02
C PHE A 25 4.79 -83.70 21.07
N GLY A 26 4.07 -84.08 22.13
CA GLY A 26 2.62 -83.89 22.27
C GLY A 26 1.75 -85.04 21.73
N GLY A 27 2.38 -86.14 21.29
CA GLY A 27 1.69 -87.36 20.89
C GLY A 27 0.94 -88.01 22.05
N GLY A 28 -0.20 -88.64 21.75
CA GLY A 28 -0.94 -89.45 22.71
C GLY A 28 -0.44 -90.89 22.71
N ALA A 29 -1.18 -91.77 22.03
CA ALA A 29 -0.77 -93.17 21.86
C ALA A 29 0.41 -93.30 20.88
N ALA A 30 1.23 -94.34 21.07
CA ALA A 30 2.32 -94.68 20.17
C ALA A 30 1.78 -94.97 18.74
N VAL A 31 2.49 -94.46 17.74
CA VAL A 31 2.09 -94.53 16.32
C VAL A 31 2.73 -95.76 15.68
N ALA A 32 1.92 -96.59 15.03
CA ALA A 32 2.42 -97.75 14.29
C ALA A 32 3.31 -97.31 13.11
N ALA A 33 4.50 -97.89 12.99
CA ALA A 33 5.44 -97.62 11.92
C ALA A 33 5.19 -98.53 10.70
N THR A 34 5.47 -98.01 9.51
CA THR A 34 5.40 -98.79 8.27
C THR A 34 6.80 -99.24 7.85
N ASN A 35 6.94 -100.51 7.46
CA ASN A 35 8.22 -101.08 7.05
C ASN A 35 8.42 -100.95 5.53
N SER A 36 9.56 -100.41 5.13
CA SER A 36 10.06 -100.49 3.75
C SER A 36 11.49 -101.02 3.78
N SER A 37 11.69 -102.27 3.33
CA SER A 37 13.00 -102.93 3.23
C SER A 37 13.85 -102.88 4.52
N GLY A 38 13.21 -103.01 5.68
CA GLY A 38 13.87 -103.04 6.99
C GLY A 38 14.10 -101.65 7.63
N THR A 39 13.60 -100.58 6.99
CA THR A 39 13.45 -99.28 7.64
C THR A 39 12.00 -99.06 8.01
N TRP A 40 11.74 -98.88 9.30
CA TRP A 40 10.44 -98.60 9.87
C TRP A 40 10.28 -97.10 10.07
N THR A 41 9.22 -96.52 9.49
CA THR A 41 8.96 -95.08 9.55
C THR A 41 7.62 -94.81 10.20
N ALA A 42 7.61 -93.90 11.17
CA ALA A 42 6.39 -93.31 11.71
C ALA A 42 6.48 -91.78 11.64
N THR A 43 5.35 -91.15 11.32
CA THR A 43 5.23 -89.70 11.22
C THR A 43 4.21 -89.21 12.23
N TYR A 44 4.54 -88.11 12.88
CA TYR A 44 3.64 -87.38 13.75
C TYR A 44 3.72 -85.90 13.39
N THR A 45 2.57 -85.28 13.17
CA THR A 45 2.47 -83.83 12.99
C THR A 45 2.32 -83.20 14.36
N ILE A 46 3.25 -82.32 14.71
CA ILE A 46 3.23 -81.57 15.96
C ILE A 46 2.16 -80.48 15.81
N PRO A 47 1.03 -80.55 16.54
CA PRO A 47 0.02 -79.50 16.49
C PRO A 47 0.54 -78.25 17.21
N ALA A 48 -0.05 -77.08 16.94
CA ALA A 48 0.19 -75.89 17.77
C ALA A 48 -0.17 -76.19 19.23
N GLY A 49 0.61 -75.66 20.18
CA GLY A 49 0.48 -76.01 21.58
C GLY A 49 1.26 -75.10 22.52
N ALA A 50 1.71 -75.66 23.63
CA ALA A 50 2.51 -74.97 24.65
C ALA A 50 3.84 -75.69 24.91
N LEU A 51 4.28 -76.51 23.96
CA LEU A 51 5.53 -77.24 24.05
C LEU A 51 6.64 -76.36 23.48
N ASP A 52 7.41 -75.77 24.38
CA ASP A 52 8.71 -75.18 24.12
C ASP A 52 9.72 -75.95 24.96
N ALA A 53 10.49 -76.82 24.32
CA ALA A 53 11.47 -77.63 25.02
C ALA A 53 12.64 -78.09 24.14
N THR A 54 13.80 -78.16 24.78
CA THR A 54 14.98 -78.80 24.23
C THR A 54 15.04 -80.30 24.60
N ASN A 55 15.89 -81.02 23.88
CA ASN A 55 16.28 -82.40 24.15
C ASN A 55 15.10 -83.40 24.18
N ARG A 56 14.16 -83.26 23.25
CA ARG A 56 13.04 -84.20 23.09
C ARG A 56 13.43 -85.33 22.14
N VAL A 57 13.06 -86.55 22.51
CA VAL A 57 13.41 -87.78 21.80
C VAL A 57 12.17 -88.62 21.54
N VAL A 58 12.20 -89.39 20.46
CA VAL A 58 11.20 -90.45 20.21
C VAL A 58 11.67 -91.75 20.84
N SER A 59 10.73 -92.58 21.27
CA SER A 59 11.05 -93.96 21.70
C SER A 59 10.45 -94.95 20.73
N VAL A 60 11.24 -95.93 20.29
CA VAL A 60 10.82 -96.98 19.36
C VAL A 60 10.61 -98.26 20.14
N THR A 61 9.45 -98.87 20.00
CA THR A 61 9.17 -100.21 20.56
C THR A 61 9.04 -101.21 19.42
N ALA A 62 9.91 -102.22 19.44
CA ALA A 62 9.90 -103.31 18.47
C ALA A 62 9.40 -104.59 19.15
N THR A 63 8.34 -105.19 18.61
CA THR A 63 7.74 -106.43 19.10
C THR A 63 8.32 -107.62 18.36
N GLY A 64 8.82 -108.62 19.09
CA GLY A 64 9.31 -109.87 18.53
C GLY A 64 8.93 -111.10 19.37
N PRO A 65 9.42 -112.30 19.01
CA PRO A 65 9.07 -113.55 19.69
C PRO A 65 9.44 -113.59 21.18
N GLY A 66 10.40 -112.75 21.61
CA GLY A 66 10.86 -112.63 23.00
C GLY A 66 10.17 -111.53 23.81
N GLY A 67 9.17 -110.85 23.24
CA GLY A 67 8.51 -109.70 23.86
C GLY A 67 8.90 -108.36 23.22
N ASP A 68 8.43 -107.27 23.82
CA ASP A 68 8.68 -105.89 23.38
C ASP A 68 10.03 -105.39 23.90
N SER A 69 10.76 -104.69 23.03
CA SER A 69 11.99 -103.96 23.41
C SER A 69 11.82 -102.50 23.02
N THR A 70 12.04 -101.59 23.97
CA THR A 70 11.92 -100.14 23.76
C THR A 70 13.28 -99.47 23.93
N THR A 71 13.66 -98.64 22.98
CA THR A 71 14.84 -97.77 23.06
C THR A 71 14.47 -96.36 22.65
N ALA A 72 15.05 -95.37 23.32
CA ALA A 72 14.92 -93.96 22.95
C ALA A 72 16.07 -93.56 22.03
N ASP A 73 15.81 -92.58 21.18
CA ASP A 73 16.86 -91.85 20.47
C ASP A 73 17.83 -91.21 21.48
N ASP A 74 19.13 -91.17 21.16
CA ASP A 74 20.15 -90.53 21.98
C ASP A 74 20.43 -89.08 21.53
N ASN A 75 19.89 -88.68 20.38
CA ASN A 75 19.99 -87.34 19.83
C ASN A 75 18.68 -86.57 20.04
N GLY A 76 18.62 -85.82 21.13
CA GLY A 76 17.49 -84.92 21.38
C GLY A 76 17.40 -83.78 20.36
N VAL A 77 16.17 -83.42 20.00
CA VAL A 77 15.87 -82.24 19.19
C VAL A 77 15.16 -81.17 20.01
N THR A 78 15.28 -79.92 19.58
CA THR A 78 14.40 -78.85 20.07
C THR A 78 13.08 -78.94 19.34
N VAL A 79 11.99 -78.84 20.09
CA VAL A 79 10.63 -78.70 19.57
C VAL A 79 10.03 -77.49 20.22
N ASP A 80 9.51 -76.63 19.35
CA ASP A 80 8.77 -75.47 19.75
C ASP A 80 7.53 -75.38 18.85
N ASN A 81 6.37 -75.47 19.48
CA ASN A 81 5.06 -75.27 18.85
C ASN A 81 4.23 -74.21 19.59
N GLN A 82 4.87 -73.45 20.49
CA GLN A 82 4.25 -72.41 21.26
C GLN A 82 4.37 -71.10 20.49
N ALA A 83 3.25 -70.52 20.08
CA ALA A 83 3.27 -69.20 19.48
C ALA A 83 3.32 -68.10 20.55
N PRO A 84 3.89 -66.92 20.24
CA PRO A 84 3.81 -65.75 21.10
C PRO A 84 2.36 -65.39 21.42
N THR A 85 2.11 -64.90 22.63
CA THR A 85 0.86 -64.24 23.01
C THR A 85 0.91 -62.78 22.55
N VAL A 86 -0.10 -62.37 21.78
CA VAL A 86 -0.31 -60.97 21.39
C VAL A 86 -1.76 -60.63 21.73
N THR A 87 -1.99 -59.81 22.75
CA THR A 87 -3.34 -59.40 23.15
C THR A 87 -3.64 -57.97 22.73
N ASP A 88 -4.89 -57.77 22.31
CA ASP A 88 -5.45 -56.48 21.90
C ASP A 88 -5.24 -55.38 22.96
N ALA A 89 -5.45 -55.69 24.24
CA ALA A 89 -5.31 -54.73 25.34
C ALA A 89 -3.90 -54.13 25.49
N ASN A 90 -2.88 -54.79 24.92
CA ASN A 90 -1.49 -54.34 24.94
C ASN A 90 -1.05 -53.73 23.60
N ILE A 91 -1.97 -53.57 22.64
CA ILE A 91 -1.76 -52.83 21.40
C ILE A 91 -2.35 -51.42 21.57
N SER A 92 -1.66 -50.41 21.05
CA SER A 92 -2.18 -49.04 21.04
C SER A 92 -1.67 -48.27 19.83
N ILE A 93 -2.43 -47.26 19.41
CA ILE A 93 -2.06 -46.31 18.37
C ILE A 93 -2.13 -44.86 18.88
N SER A 94 -1.22 -44.02 18.42
CA SER A 94 -1.20 -42.59 18.71
C SER A 94 -0.73 -41.75 17.51
N GLY A 95 -0.84 -40.43 17.60
CA GLY A 95 -0.29 -39.50 16.60
C GLY A 95 -1.31 -38.76 15.73
N ALA A 96 -2.61 -38.90 16.01
CA ALA A 96 -3.65 -38.13 15.33
C ALA A 96 -3.59 -36.64 15.70
N SER A 97 -3.65 -35.75 14.72
CA SER A 97 -3.69 -34.29 14.93
C SER A 97 -5.01 -33.63 14.48
N GLY A 98 -5.85 -34.35 13.75
CA GLY A 98 -7.12 -33.85 13.24
C GLY A 98 -8.20 -33.69 14.30
N THR A 99 -9.29 -33.04 13.88
CA THR A 99 -10.46 -32.75 14.71
C THR A 99 -11.05 -34.04 15.28
N GLY A 100 -11.32 -34.03 16.59
CA GLY A 100 -11.88 -35.20 17.28
C GLY A 100 -10.93 -36.40 17.40
N GLY A 101 -9.63 -36.23 17.16
CA GLY A 101 -8.66 -37.32 17.15
C GLY A 101 -8.64 -38.15 15.87
N THR A 102 -9.14 -37.58 14.77
CA THR A 102 -9.05 -38.17 13.43
C THR A 102 -7.62 -38.06 12.90
N TYR A 103 -7.09 -39.12 12.31
CA TYR A 103 -5.82 -39.07 11.62
C TYR A 103 -5.97 -38.40 10.27
N ILE A 104 -5.14 -37.39 10.00
CA ILE A 104 -5.15 -36.60 8.77
C ILE A 104 -3.85 -36.71 7.99
N ILE A 105 -3.82 -36.20 6.76
CA ILE A 105 -2.62 -36.25 5.90
C ILE A 105 -1.41 -35.66 6.63
N GLY A 106 -0.29 -36.39 6.63
CA GLY A 106 0.95 -36.02 7.29
C GLY A 106 1.08 -36.55 8.72
N ASP A 107 0.01 -37.03 9.34
CA ASP A 107 0.08 -37.64 10.67
C ASP A 107 0.96 -38.88 10.66
N THR A 108 1.70 -39.08 11.75
CA THR A 108 2.49 -40.31 11.95
C THR A 108 1.76 -41.24 12.91
N VAL A 109 1.11 -42.25 12.35
CA VAL A 109 0.48 -43.34 13.10
C VAL A 109 1.58 -44.13 13.79
N THR A 110 1.64 -44.05 15.11
CA THR A 110 2.59 -44.79 15.94
C THR A 110 1.87 -45.94 16.60
N ALA A 111 2.17 -47.17 16.18
CA ALA A 111 1.65 -48.39 16.79
C ALA A 111 2.64 -48.93 17.81
N THR A 112 2.14 -49.29 18.98
CA THR A 112 2.94 -49.85 20.07
C THR A 112 2.31 -51.14 20.57
N TRP A 113 3.14 -52.15 20.79
CA TRP A 113 2.78 -53.38 21.47
C TRP A 113 3.63 -53.58 22.73
N ASP A 114 2.99 -53.76 23.89
CA ASP A 114 3.64 -53.95 25.19
C ASP A 114 3.85 -55.44 25.52
N ASN A 115 5.08 -55.91 25.34
CA ASN A 115 5.53 -57.24 25.73
C ASN A 115 6.36 -57.23 27.04
N THR A 116 6.19 -56.22 27.90
CA THR A 116 6.86 -56.18 29.20
C THR A 116 6.18 -57.12 30.22
N ALA A 117 6.73 -57.18 31.44
CA ALA A 117 6.19 -57.97 32.55
C ALA A 117 4.77 -57.57 32.99
N VAL A 118 4.32 -56.35 32.65
CA VAL A 118 2.94 -55.88 32.90
C VAL A 118 2.03 -56.02 31.68
N GLY A 119 2.61 -56.28 30.50
CA GLY A 119 1.90 -56.56 29.25
C GLY A 119 1.77 -58.05 28.97
N ASP A 120 1.98 -58.47 27.72
CA ASP A 120 1.81 -59.87 27.31
C ASP A 120 2.89 -60.82 27.85
N ASN A 121 4.05 -60.26 28.24
CA ASN A 121 5.14 -60.96 28.91
C ASN A 121 5.46 -62.34 28.29
N ASN A 122 5.74 -62.35 26.98
CA ASN A 122 6.16 -63.56 26.28
C ASN A 122 7.42 -64.14 26.94
N GLY A 123 7.31 -65.37 27.42
CA GLY A 123 8.43 -66.12 28.00
C GLY A 123 9.40 -66.65 26.94
N ASP A 124 8.94 -66.72 25.69
CA ASP A 124 9.68 -67.19 24.53
C ASP A 124 10.49 -66.07 23.83
N THR A 125 11.55 -66.44 23.12
CA THR A 125 12.43 -65.53 22.40
C THR A 125 11.85 -65.13 21.05
N LEU A 126 11.39 -63.88 20.96
CA LEU A 126 10.89 -63.31 19.71
C LEU A 126 12.00 -63.13 18.65
N ALA A 127 11.77 -63.64 17.44
CA ALA A 127 12.60 -63.38 16.27
C ALA A 127 12.29 -62.03 15.60
N GLY A 128 11.04 -61.56 15.69
CA GLY A 128 10.64 -60.28 15.16
C GLY A 128 9.17 -59.95 15.40
N VAL A 129 8.87 -58.65 15.29
CA VAL A 129 7.50 -58.12 15.35
C VAL A 129 7.29 -57.22 14.14
N THR A 130 6.14 -57.36 13.49
CA THR A 130 5.71 -56.46 12.41
C THR A 130 4.33 -55.89 12.71
N VAL A 131 4.05 -54.73 12.12
CA VAL A 131 2.74 -54.06 12.22
C VAL A 131 2.20 -53.79 10.82
N ASP A 132 0.97 -54.22 10.57
CA ASP A 132 0.24 -53.90 9.34
C ASP A 132 -0.54 -52.58 9.51
N PHE A 133 -0.21 -51.61 8.65
CA PHE A 133 -0.88 -50.31 8.55
C PHE A 133 -1.79 -50.20 7.32
N SER A 134 -2.14 -51.32 6.68
CA SER A 134 -2.96 -51.33 5.47
C SER A 134 -4.29 -50.58 5.61
N ALA A 135 -4.91 -50.60 6.79
CA ALA A 135 -6.12 -49.83 7.11
C ALA A 135 -5.91 -48.30 7.06
N PHE A 136 -4.68 -47.83 7.22
CA PHE A 136 -4.24 -46.44 7.09
C PHE A 136 -3.63 -46.15 5.70
N GLY A 137 -3.68 -47.09 4.75
CA GLY A 137 -3.07 -46.93 3.43
C GLY A 137 -1.61 -47.42 3.34
N GLY A 138 -1.10 -48.05 4.41
CA GLY A 138 0.18 -48.74 4.40
C GLY A 138 0.23 -49.88 3.39
N GLY A 139 1.43 -50.16 2.89
CA GLY A 139 1.69 -51.28 1.98
C GLY A 139 2.01 -52.56 2.75
N ALA A 140 3.26 -53.03 2.61
CA ALA A 140 3.74 -54.18 3.38
C ALA A 140 3.83 -53.85 4.88
N ALA A 141 3.70 -54.88 5.72
CA ALA A 141 3.85 -54.75 7.17
C ALA A 141 5.24 -54.19 7.53
N VAL A 142 5.27 -53.29 8.52
CA VAL A 142 6.46 -52.55 8.95
C VAL A 142 7.10 -53.28 10.12
N ALA A 143 8.42 -53.51 10.07
CA ALA A 143 9.14 -54.10 11.20
C ALA A 143 9.16 -53.14 12.41
N ALA A 144 8.76 -53.66 13.56
CA ALA A 144 8.79 -52.91 14.81
C ALA A 144 10.17 -52.95 15.46
N SER A 145 10.54 -51.86 16.13
CA SER A 145 11.76 -51.76 16.92
C SER A 145 11.47 -52.04 18.39
N ASN A 146 12.27 -52.87 19.03
CA ASN A 146 12.15 -53.19 20.45
C ASN A 146 12.92 -52.19 21.30
N SER A 147 12.26 -51.64 22.30
CA SER A 147 12.88 -50.92 23.41
C SER A 147 12.36 -51.49 24.73
N SER A 148 13.21 -52.27 25.40
CA SER A 148 12.93 -52.85 26.74
C SER A 148 11.63 -53.63 26.86
N GLY A 149 11.21 -54.33 25.80
CA GLY A 149 9.97 -55.12 25.78
C GLY A 149 8.78 -54.39 25.15
N THR A 150 8.92 -53.10 24.82
CA THR A 150 7.91 -52.36 24.05
C THR A 150 8.33 -52.32 22.59
N TRP A 151 7.47 -52.81 21.70
CA TRP A 151 7.70 -52.83 20.26
C TRP A 151 6.94 -51.71 19.57
N THR A 152 7.64 -50.91 18.79
CA THR A 152 7.04 -49.74 18.13
C THR A 152 7.32 -49.74 16.63
N ALA A 153 6.29 -49.48 15.84
CA ALA A 153 6.38 -49.19 14.41
C ALA A 153 5.58 -47.94 14.07
N THR A 154 5.94 -47.26 12.99
CA THR A 154 5.32 -46.00 12.57
C THR A 154 4.98 -46.00 11.10
N TYR A 155 3.89 -45.33 10.73
CA TYR A 155 3.51 -45.07 9.35
C TYR A 155 3.04 -43.62 9.20
N THR A 156 3.59 -42.89 8.24
CA THR A 156 3.14 -41.52 7.91
C THR A 156 2.02 -41.59 6.89
N LEU A 157 0.87 -41.03 7.25
CA LEU A 157 -0.32 -41.00 6.42
C LEU A 157 -0.12 -40.06 5.24
N THR A 158 -0.22 -40.58 4.02
CA THR A 158 -0.13 -39.79 2.79
C THR A 158 -1.52 -39.46 2.25
N ALA A 159 -1.63 -38.43 1.41
CA ALA A 159 -2.86 -38.13 0.68
C ALA A 159 -3.38 -39.36 -0.09
N GLY A 160 -4.69 -39.57 -0.07
CA GLY A 160 -5.31 -40.77 -0.65
C GLY A 160 -6.82 -40.63 -0.83
N ALA A 161 -7.54 -41.70 -0.51
CA ALA A 161 -8.98 -41.83 -0.71
C ALA A 161 -9.68 -42.47 0.51
N ILE A 162 -9.07 -42.37 1.69
CA ILE A 162 -9.57 -42.90 2.95
C ILE A 162 -10.29 -41.76 3.67
N ASP A 163 -11.62 -41.78 3.64
CA ASP A 163 -12.47 -41.09 4.61
C ASP A 163 -13.33 -42.16 5.28
N ALA A 164 -12.90 -42.61 6.45
CA ALA A 164 -13.54 -43.71 7.15
C ALA A 164 -13.25 -43.75 8.64
N SER A 165 -14.22 -44.28 9.38
CA SER A 165 -14.04 -44.77 10.75
C SER A 165 -13.65 -46.24 10.76
N ASN A 166 -13.34 -46.76 11.95
CA ASN A 166 -13.05 -48.17 12.21
C ASN A 166 -11.77 -48.66 11.53
N ARG A 167 -10.70 -47.87 11.61
CA ARG A 167 -9.35 -48.24 11.18
C ARG A 167 -8.47 -48.57 12.37
N ASN A 168 -7.68 -49.61 12.24
CA ASN A 168 -6.82 -50.14 13.30
C ASN A 168 -5.57 -50.77 12.66
N VAL A 169 -4.61 -51.13 13.49
CA VAL A 169 -3.43 -51.88 13.06
C VAL A 169 -3.56 -53.34 13.45
N SER A 170 -2.80 -54.22 12.81
CA SER A 170 -2.58 -55.57 13.33
C SER A 170 -1.11 -55.81 13.61
N VAL A 171 -0.81 -56.46 14.73
CA VAL A 171 0.54 -56.78 15.19
C VAL A 171 0.76 -58.27 15.02
N SER A 172 1.83 -58.63 14.33
CA SER A 172 2.31 -60.01 14.19
C SER A 172 3.61 -60.17 14.93
N ALA A 173 3.64 -61.05 15.94
CA ALA A 173 4.86 -61.46 16.62
C ALA A 173 5.24 -62.87 16.16
N THR A 174 6.53 -63.09 15.90
CA THR A 174 7.07 -64.39 15.49
C THR A 174 8.23 -64.76 16.41
N ASP A 175 8.23 -65.98 16.92
CA ASP A 175 9.32 -66.52 17.74
C ASP A 175 10.50 -67.03 16.90
N ASN A 176 11.52 -67.55 17.58
CA ASN A 176 12.74 -68.10 16.97
C ASN A 176 12.53 -69.45 16.25
N ALA A 177 11.44 -70.17 16.51
CA ALA A 177 11.06 -71.39 15.79
C ALA A 177 10.17 -71.11 14.58
N GLY A 178 9.66 -69.88 14.45
CA GLY A 178 8.82 -69.42 13.36
C GLY A 178 7.31 -69.55 13.63
N ASN A 179 6.88 -69.86 14.86
CA ASN A 179 5.45 -69.77 15.18
C ASN A 179 5.07 -68.30 15.33
N SER A 180 3.82 -67.96 14.98
CA SER A 180 3.39 -66.57 14.92
C SER A 180 1.95 -66.40 15.36
N THR A 181 1.69 -65.28 16.02
CA THR A 181 0.36 -64.80 16.38
C THR A 181 0.17 -63.41 15.80
N THR A 182 -0.97 -63.22 15.12
CA THR A 182 -1.41 -61.92 14.62
C THR A 182 -2.68 -61.52 15.34
N THR A 183 -2.68 -60.33 15.94
CA THR A 183 -3.84 -59.76 16.61
C THR A 183 -4.09 -58.36 16.09
N ALA A 184 -5.33 -58.09 15.69
CA ALA A 184 -5.78 -56.75 15.35
C ALA A 184 -6.19 -56.00 16.61
N ASP A 185 -5.81 -54.73 16.69
CA ASP A 185 -6.32 -53.81 17.70
C ASP A 185 -7.83 -53.61 17.51
N THR A 186 -8.63 -53.51 18.57
CA THR A 186 -10.07 -53.19 18.47
C THR A 186 -10.39 -51.73 18.78
N SER A 187 -9.39 -50.95 19.20
CA SER A 187 -9.48 -49.51 19.43
C SER A 187 -9.49 -48.74 18.11
N ASN A 188 -10.67 -48.69 17.51
CA ASN A 188 -10.91 -48.07 16.22
C ASN A 188 -10.60 -46.56 16.17
N ALA A 189 -9.78 -46.16 15.21
CA ALA A 189 -9.54 -44.78 14.83
C ALA A 189 -10.39 -44.33 13.62
N SER A 190 -10.60 -43.02 13.53
CA SER A 190 -11.05 -42.34 12.32
C SER A 190 -9.85 -41.88 11.52
N VAL A 191 -9.93 -42.00 10.19
CA VAL A 191 -8.90 -41.60 9.26
C VAL A 191 -9.56 -40.84 8.12
N ASP A 192 -9.05 -39.64 7.87
CA ASP A 192 -9.42 -38.82 6.72
C ASP A 192 -8.14 -38.31 6.05
N ASN A 193 -7.71 -38.99 5.00
CA ASN A 193 -6.55 -38.59 4.20
C ASN A 193 -6.92 -37.98 2.85
N ILE A 194 -8.15 -37.46 2.75
CA ILE A 194 -8.62 -36.68 1.62
C ILE A 194 -8.47 -35.21 2.01
N ALA A 195 -7.99 -34.37 1.10
CA ALA A 195 -7.87 -32.93 1.34
C ALA A 195 -8.88 -32.19 0.46
N PRO A 196 -9.32 -30.98 0.88
CA PRO A 196 -10.11 -30.12 0.05
C PRO A 196 -9.47 -29.87 -1.31
N THR A 197 -10.28 -29.90 -2.38
CA THR A 197 -9.82 -29.46 -3.70
C THR A 197 -10.01 -27.94 -3.81
N VAL A 198 -8.93 -27.20 -4.06
CA VAL A 198 -8.97 -25.74 -4.27
C VAL A 198 -8.32 -25.44 -5.62
N THR A 199 -8.98 -24.63 -6.44
CA THR A 199 -8.48 -24.23 -7.76
C THR A 199 -8.50 -22.72 -7.90
N ASP A 200 -7.58 -22.21 -8.70
CA ASP A 200 -7.49 -20.79 -9.08
C ASP A 200 -8.83 -20.26 -9.64
N ALA A 201 -9.49 -21.05 -10.50
CA ALA A 201 -10.76 -20.67 -11.13
C ALA A 201 -11.92 -20.43 -10.14
N ASN A 202 -11.82 -20.94 -8.92
CA ASN A 202 -12.82 -20.75 -7.88
C ASN A 202 -12.46 -19.59 -6.94
N ILE A 203 -11.28 -18.99 -7.09
CA ILE A 203 -10.87 -17.80 -6.34
C ILE A 203 -11.17 -16.57 -7.19
N ALA A 204 -11.75 -15.55 -6.59
CA ALA A 204 -12.04 -14.30 -7.26
C ALA A 204 -11.79 -13.10 -6.34
N ILE A 205 -11.40 -12.00 -6.95
CA ILE A 205 -11.28 -10.68 -6.32
C ILE A 205 -12.13 -9.66 -7.06
N SER A 206 -12.76 -8.76 -6.33
CA SER A 206 -13.61 -7.70 -6.89
C SER A 206 -13.61 -6.45 -6.01
N GLY A 207 -14.10 -5.33 -6.56
CA GLY A 207 -14.24 -4.06 -5.85
C GLY A 207 -13.29 -2.95 -6.29
N ALA A 208 -12.43 -3.20 -7.29
CA ALA A 208 -11.58 -2.17 -7.89
C ALA A 208 -12.42 -1.11 -8.60
N THR A 209 -12.15 0.17 -8.34
CA THR A 209 -12.79 1.30 -9.02
C THR A 209 -11.82 2.18 -9.81
N GLY A 210 -10.52 1.90 -9.71
CA GLY A 210 -9.48 2.63 -10.45
C GLY A 210 -9.38 2.24 -11.93
N ASN A 211 -8.69 3.09 -12.69
CA ASN A 211 -8.49 2.90 -14.12
C ASN A 211 -7.73 1.60 -14.40
N GLY A 212 -8.15 0.87 -15.44
CA GLY A 212 -7.53 -0.41 -15.82
C GLY A 212 -7.79 -1.57 -14.83
N GLY A 213 -8.75 -1.42 -13.91
CA GLY A 213 -9.07 -2.43 -12.88
C GLY A 213 -8.10 -2.41 -11.70
N ALA A 214 -7.34 -1.32 -11.52
CA ALA A 214 -6.50 -1.12 -10.35
C ALA A 214 -7.36 -0.74 -9.13
N TYR A 215 -6.95 -1.20 -7.96
CA TYR A 215 -7.54 -0.77 -6.69
C TYR A 215 -6.94 0.57 -6.27
N LYS A 216 -7.80 1.49 -5.86
CA LYS A 216 -7.43 2.84 -5.41
C LYS A 216 -7.84 3.12 -3.97
N LEU A 217 -7.41 4.25 -3.41
CA LEU A 217 -7.72 4.60 -2.02
C LEU A 217 -9.24 4.59 -1.76
N GLY A 218 -9.65 3.89 -0.70
CA GLY A 218 -11.06 3.75 -0.32
C GLY A 218 -11.80 2.59 -1.00
N ASP A 219 -11.17 1.91 -1.97
CA ASP A 219 -11.74 0.68 -2.51
C ASP A 219 -11.83 -0.41 -1.44
N THR A 220 -12.88 -1.23 -1.55
CA THR A 220 -13.05 -2.42 -0.72
C THR A 220 -12.73 -3.63 -1.58
N VAL A 221 -11.61 -4.30 -1.33
CA VAL A 221 -11.33 -5.60 -1.95
C VAL A 221 -12.25 -6.64 -1.32
N THR A 222 -13.05 -7.30 -2.15
CA THR A 222 -13.82 -8.48 -1.78
C THR A 222 -13.20 -9.69 -2.43
N ALA A 223 -12.66 -10.59 -1.61
CA ALA A 223 -12.08 -11.84 -2.05
C ALA A 223 -13.01 -13.00 -1.70
N SER A 224 -13.15 -13.95 -2.61
CA SER A 224 -14.02 -15.10 -2.43
C SER A 224 -13.39 -16.38 -2.96
N TRP A 225 -13.76 -17.48 -2.32
CA TRP A 225 -13.61 -18.83 -2.87
C TRP A 225 -15.00 -19.46 -3.02
N ASP A 226 -15.31 -19.95 -4.22
CA ASP A 226 -16.62 -20.48 -4.58
C ASP A 226 -16.63 -22.01 -4.60
N ASN A 227 -17.38 -22.64 -3.69
CA ASN A 227 -17.61 -24.09 -3.61
C ASN A 227 -19.08 -24.43 -3.98
N THR A 228 -19.75 -23.58 -4.77
CA THR A 228 -21.15 -23.83 -5.20
C THR A 228 -21.25 -24.69 -6.46
N ALA A 229 -20.21 -24.70 -7.29
CA ALA A 229 -20.18 -25.53 -8.47
C ALA A 229 -19.98 -27.00 -8.08
N VAL A 230 -20.72 -27.91 -8.72
CA VAL A 230 -20.57 -29.38 -8.64
C VAL A 230 -19.23 -29.89 -9.22
N GLY A 231 -18.21 -29.04 -9.32
CA GLY A 231 -17.00 -29.23 -10.12
C GLY A 231 -15.68 -29.26 -9.35
N ASP A 232 -15.63 -28.86 -8.09
CA ASP A 232 -14.58 -29.33 -7.20
C ASP A 232 -14.99 -30.71 -6.71
N ASN A 233 -14.17 -31.72 -6.98
CA ASN A 233 -14.42 -33.11 -6.56
C ASN A 233 -14.16 -33.26 -5.05
N ASN A 234 -14.58 -32.27 -4.27
CA ASN A 234 -14.42 -32.18 -2.84
C ASN A 234 -15.58 -32.94 -2.20
N SER A 235 -15.34 -34.21 -1.84
CA SER A 235 -16.29 -35.02 -1.08
C SER A 235 -16.48 -34.52 0.35
N ASP A 236 -15.56 -33.68 0.83
CA ASP A 236 -15.41 -33.39 2.25
C ASP A 236 -16.22 -32.16 2.65
N THR A 237 -16.69 -32.16 3.89
CA THR A 237 -17.43 -31.03 4.43
C THR A 237 -16.45 -29.95 4.86
N ILE A 238 -16.54 -28.75 4.29
CA ILE A 238 -15.64 -27.64 4.64
C ILE A 238 -15.97 -27.08 6.03
N SER A 239 -14.98 -27.02 6.92
CA SER A 239 -15.10 -26.43 8.26
C SER A 239 -14.81 -24.92 8.26
N SER A 240 -13.81 -24.48 7.48
CA SER A 240 -13.36 -23.10 7.46
C SER A 240 -12.57 -22.75 6.21
N VAL A 241 -12.61 -21.47 5.86
CA VAL A 241 -11.78 -20.88 4.81
C VAL A 241 -11.14 -19.61 5.33
N THR A 242 -9.83 -19.44 5.09
CA THR A 242 -9.12 -18.18 5.34
C THR A 242 -8.52 -17.66 4.04
N ILE A 243 -8.56 -16.35 3.84
CA ILE A 243 -8.00 -15.68 2.67
C ILE A 243 -6.84 -14.77 3.09
N ASN A 244 -5.74 -14.84 2.36
CA ASN A 244 -4.61 -13.93 2.51
C ASN A 244 -4.90 -12.61 1.78
N LEU A 245 -4.92 -11.48 2.51
CA LEU A 245 -5.13 -10.13 1.99
C LEU A 245 -3.91 -9.22 2.21
N GLU A 246 -2.72 -9.78 2.48
CA GLU A 246 -1.54 -8.99 2.85
C GLU A 246 -1.12 -7.97 1.77
N PHE A 247 -1.27 -8.32 0.48
CA PHE A 247 -0.97 -7.40 -0.63
C PHE A 247 -1.94 -6.22 -0.73
N PHE A 248 -3.07 -6.29 -0.02
CA PHE A 248 -4.05 -5.22 0.10
C PHE A 248 -3.94 -4.50 1.47
N GLY A 249 -2.87 -4.74 2.24
CA GLY A 249 -2.66 -4.17 3.57
C GLY A 249 -3.43 -4.86 4.69
N GLY A 250 -3.97 -6.06 4.45
CA GLY A 250 -4.67 -6.88 5.45
C GLY A 250 -3.79 -7.94 6.12
N ASP A 251 -4.43 -8.83 6.86
CA ASP A 251 -3.78 -9.99 7.48
C ASP A 251 -3.57 -11.15 6.48
N THR A 252 -2.65 -12.05 6.81
CA THR A 252 -2.32 -13.23 5.98
C THR A 252 -3.34 -14.36 6.05
N ALA A 253 -4.24 -14.34 7.04
CA ALA A 253 -5.25 -15.37 7.25
C ALA A 253 -6.55 -14.76 7.78
N VAL A 254 -7.32 -14.11 6.90
CA VAL A 254 -8.60 -13.52 7.24
C VAL A 254 -9.71 -14.56 7.10
N ALA A 255 -10.46 -14.83 8.16
CA ALA A 255 -11.58 -15.77 8.13
C ALA A 255 -12.67 -15.31 7.14
N ALA A 256 -13.08 -16.19 6.24
CA ALA A 256 -14.16 -15.95 5.30
C ALA A 256 -15.50 -16.43 5.88
N THR A 257 -16.59 -15.80 5.44
CA THR A 257 -17.96 -16.17 5.81
C THR A 257 -18.62 -16.93 4.67
N ASN A 258 -19.24 -18.07 4.98
CA ASN A 258 -19.95 -18.89 4.01
C ASN A 258 -21.38 -18.35 3.78
N THR A 259 -21.69 -18.03 2.53
CA THR A 259 -23.06 -17.82 2.06
C THR A 259 -23.36 -18.79 0.92
N THR A 260 -24.21 -19.78 1.19
CA THR A 260 -24.69 -20.77 0.19
C THR A 260 -23.60 -21.54 -0.55
N GLY A 261 -22.40 -21.69 0.01
CA GLY A 261 -21.26 -22.39 -0.60
C GLY A 261 -20.15 -21.46 -1.11
N THR A 262 -20.38 -20.16 -1.17
CA THR A 262 -19.33 -19.18 -1.47
C THR A 262 -18.80 -18.60 -0.16
N TRP A 263 -17.50 -18.70 0.04
CA TRP A 263 -16.78 -18.16 1.20
C TRP A 263 -16.15 -16.83 0.82
N SER A 264 -16.50 -15.74 1.49
CA SER A 264 -15.94 -14.43 1.17
C SER A 264 -15.51 -13.64 2.39
N THR A 265 -14.56 -12.73 2.17
CA THR A 265 -14.17 -11.70 3.11
C THR A 265 -13.88 -10.40 2.36
N ALA A 266 -13.89 -9.28 3.07
CA ALA A 266 -13.67 -7.97 2.49
C ALA A 266 -12.76 -7.11 3.37
N LEU A 267 -11.97 -6.26 2.72
CA LEU A 267 -11.07 -5.30 3.36
C LEU A 267 -11.17 -3.96 2.64
N VAL A 268 -11.41 -2.89 3.40
CA VAL A 268 -11.16 -1.52 2.91
C VAL A 268 -9.66 -1.31 2.89
N ILE A 269 -9.09 -1.04 1.71
CA ILE A 269 -7.64 -0.93 1.55
C ILE A 269 -7.15 0.33 2.27
N PRO A 270 -6.19 0.22 3.20
CA PRO A 270 -5.67 1.37 3.92
C PRO A 270 -4.83 2.25 2.99
N GLU A 271 -4.67 3.52 3.38
CA GLU A 271 -3.80 4.47 2.68
C GLU A 271 -2.32 4.03 2.75
N GLY A 272 -1.57 4.31 1.68
CA GLY A 272 -0.14 4.03 1.58
C GLY A 272 0.22 2.63 1.07
N VAL A 273 -0.77 1.82 0.67
CA VAL A 273 -0.55 0.55 -0.05
C VAL A 273 -0.36 0.85 -1.54
N THR A 274 0.86 0.63 -2.03
CA THR A 274 1.19 0.67 -3.46
C THR A 274 1.97 -0.58 -3.85
N VAL A 275 1.34 -1.45 -4.64
CA VAL A 275 1.92 -2.70 -5.17
C VAL A 275 1.55 -2.88 -6.63
N ALA A 276 2.56 -3.21 -7.45
CA ALA A 276 2.39 -3.40 -8.89
C ALA A 276 1.62 -4.69 -9.24
N THR A 277 1.70 -5.70 -8.38
CA THR A 277 1.05 -7.00 -8.53
C THR A 277 0.58 -7.47 -7.16
N ALA A 278 -0.74 -7.54 -6.98
CA ALA A 278 -1.42 -8.10 -5.83
C ALA A 278 -2.33 -9.23 -6.29
N ASN A 279 -2.46 -10.26 -5.46
CA ASN A 279 -3.41 -11.36 -5.61
C ASN A 279 -3.84 -11.83 -4.21
N VAL A 280 -4.67 -12.86 -4.15
CA VAL A 280 -5.10 -13.47 -2.89
C VAL A 280 -4.87 -14.98 -2.94
N SER A 281 -4.72 -15.60 -1.78
CA SER A 281 -4.71 -17.06 -1.66
C SER A 281 -5.77 -17.52 -0.68
N ALA A 282 -6.50 -18.58 -1.04
CA ALA A 282 -7.46 -19.23 -0.17
C ALA A 282 -6.83 -20.48 0.45
N THR A 283 -6.92 -20.61 1.77
CA THR A 283 -6.65 -21.85 2.51
C THR A 283 -7.97 -22.40 3.00
N VAL A 284 -8.30 -23.61 2.55
CA VAL A 284 -9.56 -24.29 2.83
C VAL A 284 -9.26 -25.47 3.74
N THR A 285 -10.08 -25.65 4.77
CA THR A 285 -9.97 -26.73 5.76
C THR A 285 -11.27 -27.54 5.79
N ASP A 286 -11.16 -28.86 5.74
CA ASP A 286 -12.31 -29.76 5.92
C ASP A 286 -12.64 -30.02 7.40
N ASN A 287 -13.69 -30.80 7.64
CA ASN A 287 -14.16 -31.17 8.97
C ASN A 287 -13.18 -32.05 9.76
N ALA A 288 -12.26 -32.77 9.10
CA ALA A 288 -11.23 -33.56 9.78
C ALA A 288 -10.00 -32.71 10.12
N GLY A 289 -9.78 -31.61 9.42
CA GLY A 289 -8.66 -30.69 9.59
C GLY A 289 -7.63 -30.73 8.46
N ASN A 290 -7.86 -31.47 7.35
CA ASN A 290 -6.94 -31.38 6.21
C ASN A 290 -7.09 -30.01 5.55
N THR A 291 -5.95 -29.47 5.09
CA THR A 291 -5.90 -28.13 4.49
C THR A 291 -5.32 -28.16 3.09
N THR A 292 -5.89 -27.37 2.19
CA THR A 292 -5.32 -27.06 0.88
C THR A 292 -5.26 -25.55 0.69
N THR A 293 -4.11 -25.05 0.22
CA THR A 293 -3.92 -23.63 -0.11
C THR A 293 -3.67 -23.48 -1.60
N THR A 294 -4.32 -22.51 -2.24
CA THR A 294 -4.08 -22.14 -3.64
C THR A 294 -4.18 -20.63 -3.79
N THR A 295 -3.40 -20.08 -4.71
CA THR A 295 -3.30 -18.65 -5.00
C THR A 295 -3.99 -18.32 -6.31
N ASP A 296 -4.72 -17.21 -6.34
CA ASP A 296 -5.24 -16.63 -7.57
C ASP A 296 -4.08 -16.17 -8.45
N THR A 297 -4.03 -16.60 -9.71
CA THR A 297 -2.96 -16.18 -10.62
C THR A 297 -3.25 -14.84 -11.31
N SER A 298 -4.46 -14.31 -11.14
CA SER A 298 -4.90 -13.02 -11.67
C SER A 298 -4.35 -11.87 -10.83
N ASN A 299 -3.24 -11.28 -11.27
CA ASN A 299 -2.65 -10.14 -10.58
C ASN A 299 -3.40 -8.83 -10.90
N VAL A 300 -3.58 -8.00 -9.87
CA VAL A 300 -4.10 -6.63 -9.98
C VAL A 300 -3.08 -5.61 -9.49
N LYS A 301 -3.22 -4.35 -9.90
CA LYS A 301 -2.45 -3.23 -9.32
C LYS A 301 -3.22 -2.69 -8.11
N VAL A 302 -2.51 -2.35 -7.03
CA VAL A 302 -3.05 -1.54 -5.94
C VAL A 302 -2.23 -0.27 -5.85
N ASP A 303 -2.89 0.87 -5.83
CA ASP A 303 -2.26 2.16 -5.64
C ASP A 303 -3.19 3.04 -4.84
N THR A 304 -2.91 3.21 -3.55
CA THR A 304 -3.70 4.08 -2.66
C THR A 304 -2.96 5.36 -2.30
N SER A 305 -1.80 5.59 -2.91
CA SER A 305 -1.04 6.82 -2.75
C SER A 305 -1.76 7.95 -3.48
N ARG A 306 -1.88 9.10 -2.81
CA ARG A 306 -2.44 10.31 -3.43
C ARG A 306 -1.29 11.18 -3.94
N PRO A 307 -1.47 11.89 -5.06
CA PRO A 307 -0.52 12.90 -5.49
C PRO A 307 -0.43 14.04 -4.47
N ALA A 308 0.71 14.17 -3.80
CA ALA A 308 1.06 15.31 -2.98
C ALA A 308 1.83 16.35 -3.80
N MET A 309 1.68 17.63 -3.47
CA MET A 309 2.29 18.73 -4.23
C MET A 309 3.00 19.74 -3.37
N THR A 310 4.08 20.30 -3.91
CA THR A 310 4.72 21.51 -3.39
C THR A 310 4.84 22.55 -4.49
N LEU A 311 4.37 23.76 -4.20
CA LEU A 311 4.50 24.94 -5.04
C LEU A 311 5.66 25.81 -4.55
N THR A 312 6.38 26.39 -5.50
CA THR A 312 7.41 27.41 -5.29
C THR A 312 7.16 28.61 -6.21
N THR A 313 7.74 29.76 -5.88
CA THR A 313 7.72 30.94 -6.75
C THR A 313 9.14 31.48 -6.91
N SER A 314 9.44 32.02 -8.09
CA SER A 314 10.70 32.75 -8.34
C SER A 314 10.73 34.12 -7.67
N ASP A 315 9.56 34.71 -7.44
CA ASP A 315 9.41 36.04 -6.85
C ASP A 315 8.18 36.10 -5.95
N THR A 316 8.29 36.83 -4.84
CA THR A 316 7.21 37.05 -3.88
C THR A 316 6.68 38.49 -3.89
N LEU A 317 7.38 39.42 -4.55
CA LEU A 317 6.94 40.81 -4.73
C LEU A 317 6.89 41.09 -6.23
N LEU A 318 5.75 41.54 -6.75
CA LEU A 318 5.60 41.82 -8.18
C LEU A 318 5.07 43.23 -8.41
N THR A 319 5.78 44.01 -9.20
CA THR A 319 5.41 45.36 -9.59
C THR A 319 4.86 45.40 -11.03
N VAL A 320 4.54 46.59 -11.55
CA VAL A 320 4.01 46.73 -12.91
C VAL A 320 4.90 46.07 -13.97
N GLY A 321 4.31 45.19 -14.78
CA GLY A 321 5.01 44.48 -15.86
C GLY A 321 5.85 43.27 -15.43
N GLU A 322 5.95 42.99 -14.13
CA GLU A 322 6.66 41.82 -13.62
C GLU A 322 5.79 40.56 -13.63
N THR A 323 6.46 39.40 -13.64
CA THR A 323 5.81 38.07 -13.57
C THR A 323 6.62 37.15 -12.67
N ALA A 324 5.97 36.16 -12.07
CA ALA A 324 6.63 35.12 -11.30
C ALA A 324 6.52 33.77 -11.99
N THR A 325 7.59 32.96 -11.95
CA THR A 325 7.52 31.55 -12.35
C THR A 325 7.12 30.72 -11.14
N ILE A 326 5.97 30.05 -11.25
CA ILE A 326 5.49 29.08 -10.27
C ILE A 326 6.04 27.70 -10.62
N GLY A 327 6.82 27.11 -9.72
CA GLY A 327 7.27 25.73 -9.81
C GLY A 327 6.31 24.79 -9.10
N ILE A 328 6.00 23.65 -9.70
CA ILE A 328 5.06 22.65 -9.19
C ILE A 328 5.76 21.30 -9.16
N PHE A 329 5.92 20.74 -7.98
CA PHE A 329 6.55 19.45 -7.75
C PHE A 329 5.50 18.48 -7.21
N VAL A 330 5.30 17.37 -7.92
CA VAL A 330 4.31 16.33 -7.57
C VAL A 330 5.06 15.10 -7.05
N SER A 331 4.51 14.42 -6.04
CA SER A 331 5.13 13.22 -5.43
C SER A 331 5.21 12.01 -6.36
N GLU A 332 4.42 12.02 -7.44
CA GLU A 332 4.34 10.95 -8.44
C GLU A 332 4.08 11.52 -9.84
N SER A 333 4.04 10.66 -10.84
CA SER A 333 3.83 11.07 -12.23
C SER A 333 2.34 11.21 -12.51
N VAL A 334 1.92 12.43 -12.89
CA VAL A 334 0.53 12.74 -13.23
C VAL A 334 0.44 13.41 -14.61
N ASP A 335 -0.77 13.67 -15.08
CA ASP A 335 -1.02 14.52 -16.25
C ASP A 335 -1.75 15.79 -15.80
N LEU A 336 -0.98 16.73 -15.26
CA LEU A 336 -1.51 17.99 -14.72
C LEU A 336 -1.79 19.00 -15.85
N THR A 337 -2.90 19.71 -15.75
CA THR A 337 -3.22 20.86 -16.62
C THR A 337 -3.21 22.17 -15.82
N VAL A 338 -3.12 23.30 -16.52
CA VAL A 338 -3.13 24.63 -15.90
C VAL A 338 -4.42 24.91 -15.10
N ASP A 339 -5.53 24.25 -15.44
CA ASP A 339 -6.84 24.45 -14.79
C ASP A 339 -6.83 24.02 -13.30
N ALA A 340 -5.86 23.21 -12.89
CA ALA A 340 -5.69 22.84 -11.47
C ALA A 340 -5.14 23.99 -10.62
N LEU A 341 -4.38 24.93 -11.22
CA LEU A 341 -3.85 26.09 -10.53
C LEU A 341 -4.94 27.12 -10.27
N GLN A 342 -4.97 27.61 -9.04
CA GLN A 342 -5.90 28.65 -8.61
C GLN A 342 -5.11 29.84 -8.08
N ALA A 343 -5.54 31.03 -8.46
CA ALA A 343 -5.08 32.29 -7.90
C ALA A 343 -6.28 33.15 -7.49
N SER A 344 -6.15 33.93 -6.41
CA SER A 344 -7.21 34.85 -5.99
C SER A 344 -7.39 36.05 -6.93
N ALA A 345 -6.36 36.40 -7.70
CA ALA A 345 -6.36 37.40 -8.77
C ALA A 345 -5.22 37.08 -9.77
N GLY A 346 -5.17 37.79 -10.91
CA GLY A 346 -4.16 37.58 -11.95
C GLY A 346 -4.47 36.42 -12.89
N THR A 347 -3.50 36.03 -13.71
CA THR A 347 -3.65 34.93 -14.68
C THR A 347 -2.38 34.06 -14.76
N PHE A 348 -2.55 32.82 -15.23
CA PHE A 348 -1.45 31.91 -15.53
C PHE A 348 -1.24 31.79 -17.05
N SER A 349 0.02 31.71 -17.46
CA SER A 349 0.44 31.49 -18.85
C SER A 349 1.65 30.55 -18.90
N ASN A 350 2.06 30.14 -20.11
CA ASN A 350 3.26 29.32 -20.33
C ASN A 350 3.34 28.05 -19.45
N PHE A 351 2.20 27.41 -19.18
CA PHE A 351 2.16 26.16 -18.46
C PHE A 351 2.93 25.08 -19.24
N SER A 352 3.92 24.47 -18.60
CA SER A 352 4.78 23.46 -19.23
C SER A 352 5.35 22.48 -18.21
N GLY A 353 5.73 21.29 -18.66
CA GLY A 353 6.26 20.22 -17.82
C GLY A 353 5.59 18.89 -18.10
N SER A 354 6.00 17.85 -17.37
CA SER A 354 5.41 16.52 -17.45
C SER A 354 5.82 15.66 -16.24
N GLY A 355 5.01 14.63 -15.98
CA GLY A 355 5.27 13.66 -14.92
C GLY A 355 5.16 14.30 -13.54
N SER A 356 6.29 14.60 -12.93
CA SER A 356 6.36 15.09 -11.54
C SER A 356 6.82 16.55 -11.41
N ASN A 357 7.10 17.24 -12.53
CA ASN A 357 7.61 18.61 -12.51
C ASN A 357 6.90 19.47 -13.56
N TYR A 358 6.28 20.55 -13.09
CA TYR A 358 5.61 21.53 -13.93
C TYR A 358 6.00 22.96 -13.55
N THR A 359 5.80 23.88 -14.49
CA THR A 359 5.97 25.31 -14.31
C THR A 359 4.83 26.07 -14.96
N ALA A 360 4.49 27.23 -14.39
CA ALA A 360 3.57 28.20 -14.97
C ALA A 360 4.10 29.61 -14.71
N VAL A 361 3.81 30.56 -15.60
CA VAL A 361 4.10 31.98 -15.37
C VAL A 361 2.84 32.64 -14.83
N TYR A 362 2.94 33.21 -13.63
CA TYR A 362 1.91 34.03 -13.01
C TYR A 362 2.11 35.51 -13.36
N THR A 363 1.05 36.15 -13.85
CA THR A 363 1.01 37.58 -14.17
C THR A 363 -0.07 38.25 -13.30
N PRO A 364 0.29 39.24 -12.46
CA PRO A 364 -0.68 40.02 -11.69
C PRO A 364 -1.70 40.73 -12.58
N ALA A 365 -2.87 41.04 -12.04
CA ALA A 365 -3.80 41.95 -12.71
C ALA A 365 -3.19 43.37 -12.77
N GLU A 366 -3.49 44.12 -13.83
CA GLU A 366 -3.09 45.53 -13.96
C GLU A 366 -3.86 46.41 -12.94
N ASN A 367 -3.23 47.51 -12.51
CA ASN A 367 -3.80 48.48 -11.56
C ASN A 367 -4.37 47.82 -10.29
N SER A 368 -3.61 46.90 -9.71
CA SER A 368 -4.01 46.14 -8.52
C SER A 368 -2.88 46.10 -7.49
N GLU A 369 -3.25 46.21 -6.23
CA GLU A 369 -2.32 46.09 -5.09
C GLU A 369 -2.88 45.08 -4.07
N GLY A 370 -2.00 44.40 -3.35
CA GLY A 370 -2.34 43.56 -2.20
C GLY A 370 -1.71 42.18 -2.24
N SER A 371 -2.22 41.27 -1.41
CA SER A 371 -1.74 39.89 -1.35
C SER A 371 -2.59 38.98 -2.25
N VAL A 372 -1.93 38.16 -3.06
CA VAL A 372 -2.52 37.11 -3.87
C VAL A 372 -2.09 35.75 -3.33
N THR A 373 -3.04 34.83 -3.24
CA THR A 373 -2.76 33.43 -2.91
C THR A 373 -2.73 32.58 -4.17
N VAL A 374 -1.75 31.69 -4.29
CA VAL A 374 -1.68 30.67 -5.35
C VAL A 374 -1.63 29.28 -4.72
N ASN A 375 -2.50 28.37 -5.16
CA ASN A 375 -2.57 27.00 -4.68
C ASN A 375 -3.17 26.04 -5.72
N ILE A 376 -3.08 24.75 -5.44
CA ILE A 376 -3.89 23.70 -6.08
C ILE A 376 -4.73 23.06 -4.99
N ALA A 377 -6.06 23.03 -5.16
CA ALA A 377 -6.97 22.44 -4.18
C ALA A 377 -6.89 20.91 -4.19
N ALA A 378 -7.34 20.29 -3.10
CA ALA A 378 -7.55 18.83 -3.09
C ALA A 378 -8.58 18.43 -4.15
N ASP A 379 -8.52 17.18 -4.61
CA ASP A 379 -9.50 16.58 -5.53
C ASP A 379 -9.68 17.32 -6.87
N SER A 380 -8.69 18.12 -7.28
CA SER A 380 -8.74 18.91 -8.53
C SER A 380 -8.29 18.11 -9.75
N TYR A 381 -7.48 17.07 -9.55
CA TYR A 381 -7.06 16.12 -10.58
C TYR A 381 -6.81 14.75 -9.97
N THR A 382 -6.59 13.75 -10.82
CA THR A 382 -6.27 12.39 -10.41
C THR A 382 -4.92 11.91 -10.94
N ASP A 383 -4.32 10.96 -10.24
CA ASP A 383 -3.22 10.15 -10.75
C ASP A 383 -3.69 9.20 -11.90
N PRO A 384 -2.79 8.40 -12.50
CA PRO A 384 -3.15 7.43 -13.54
C PRO A 384 -4.10 6.29 -13.10
N VAL A 385 -4.18 5.97 -11.79
CA VAL A 385 -5.07 4.95 -11.23
C VAL A 385 -6.43 5.54 -10.82
N GLY A 386 -6.55 6.86 -10.73
CA GLY A 386 -7.76 7.58 -10.36
C GLY A 386 -7.80 8.02 -8.88
N ASN A 387 -6.67 8.05 -8.17
CA ASN A 387 -6.59 8.67 -6.85
C ASN A 387 -6.61 10.18 -6.98
N ASN A 388 -7.43 10.84 -6.18
CA ASN A 388 -7.48 12.30 -6.12
C ASN A 388 -6.23 12.86 -5.42
N ASN A 389 -5.74 14.01 -5.90
CA ASN A 389 -4.62 14.71 -5.28
C ASN A 389 -4.95 15.30 -3.89
N ASP A 390 -3.92 15.46 -3.07
CA ASP A 390 -3.95 16.30 -1.87
C ASP A 390 -3.84 17.79 -2.23
N ALA A 391 -4.30 18.67 -1.35
CA ALA A 391 -4.09 20.10 -1.51
C ALA A 391 -2.58 20.44 -1.45
N SER A 392 -2.13 21.37 -2.29
CA SER A 392 -0.77 21.89 -2.19
C SER A 392 -0.60 22.81 -0.98
N ASN A 393 0.63 23.24 -0.70
CA ASN A 393 0.84 24.46 0.08
C ASN A 393 0.24 25.69 -0.63
N THR A 394 -0.04 26.73 0.14
CA THR A 394 -0.45 28.04 -0.38
C THR A 394 0.77 28.94 -0.50
N LEU A 395 1.00 29.49 -1.69
CA LEU A 395 1.96 30.57 -1.92
C LEU A 395 1.28 31.91 -1.69
N PHE A 396 2.02 32.85 -1.12
CA PHE A 396 1.61 34.24 -0.92
C PHE A 396 2.52 35.13 -1.76
N LEU A 397 1.90 35.92 -2.64
CA LEU A 397 2.55 36.92 -3.45
C LEU A 397 2.02 38.29 -3.01
N ASN A 398 2.89 39.28 -2.90
CA ASN A 398 2.52 40.68 -2.74
C ASN A 398 2.65 41.36 -4.09
N ILE A 399 1.57 41.98 -4.56
CA ILE A 399 1.54 42.67 -5.85
C ILE A 399 1.28 44.15 -5.64
N ASP A 400 1.90 44.97 -6.47
CA ASP A 400 1.58 46.38 -6.62
C ASP A 400 1.83 46.82 -8.07
N THR A 401 0.80 46.71 -8.90
CA THR A 401 0.82 47.13 -10.30
C THR A 401 0.10 48.45 -10.53
N GLN A 402 -0.29 49.15 -9.46
CA GLN A 402 -0.79 50.52 -9.57
C GLN A 402 0.40 51.42 -9.91
N VAL A 403 0.13 52.42 -10.75
CA VAL A 403 1.16 53.32 -11.23
C VAL A 403 0.81 54.72 -10.76
N PRO A 404 1.74 55.45 -10.13
CA PRO A 404 1.42 56.77 -9.60
C PRO A 404 1.10 57.75 -10.74
N SER A 405 0.09 58.58 -10.51
CA SER A 405 -0.31 59.69 -11.39
C SER A 405 -0.34 60.99 -10.59
N VAL A 406 -0.30 62.14 -11.28
CA VAL A 406 -0.36 63.46 -10.65
C VAL A 406 -1.48 64.28 -11.27
N ASP A 407 -2.35 64.80 -10.41
CA ASP A 407 -3.29 65.87 -10.75
C ASP A 407 -2.71 67.23 -10.34
N ILE A 408 -2.65 68.17 -11.29
CA ILE A 408 -2.05 69.49 -11.12
C ILE A 408 -3.14 70.56 -11.20
N THR A 409 -3.35 71.29 -10.12
CA THR A 409 -4.37 72.34 -10.04
C THR A 409 -3.76 73.67 -9.58
N ALA A 410 -4.43 74.79 -9.88
CA ALA A 410 -4.08 76.10 -9.36
C ALA A 410 -5.31 76.79 -8.76
N ASP A 411 -5.08 77.66 -7.79
CA ASP A 411 -6.12 78.48 -7.14
C ASP A 411 -6.71 79.58 -8.03
N THR A 412 -6.02 79.91 -9.13
CA THR A 412 -6.49 80.82 -10.18
C THR A 412 -6.17 80.27 -11.57
N ALA A 413 -6.97 80.65 -12.57
CA ALA A 413 -6.75 80.30 -13.97
C ALA A 413 -5.99 81.39 -14.76
N SER A 414 -5.82 82.58 -14.19
CA SER A 414 -5.16 83.73 -14.83
C SER A 414 -4.33 84.54 -13.84
N LEU A 415 -3.25 85.16 -14.32
CA LEU A 415 -2.35 85.96 -13.49
C LEU A 415 -2.04 87.33 -14.11
N ALA A 416 -2.27 88.39 -13.35
CA ALA A 416 -1.90 89.76 -13.70
C ALA A 416 -0.51 90.16 -13.14
N ALA A 417 -0.05 91.37 -13.48
CA ALA A 417 1.21 91.91 -12.96
C ALA A 417 1.26 91.92 -11.41
N GLY A 418 2.22 91.20 -10.84
CA GLY A 418 2.42 91.11 -9.38
C GLY A 418 1.63 89.99 -8.68
N GLU A 419 0.77 89.27 -9.41
CA GLU A 419 0.04 88.12 -8.86
C GLU A 419 0.86 86.83 -8.93
N THR A 420 0.49 85.89 -8.06
CA THR A 420 1.03 84.52 -8.02
C THR A 420 -0.10 83.52 -7.88
N ALA A 421 0.08 82.30 -8.36
CA ALA A 421 -0.86 81.19 -8.13
C ALA A 421 -0.27 80.18 -7.14
N GLN A 422 -1.10 79.62 -6.26
CA GLN A 422 -0.75 78.41 -5.53
C GLN A 422 -1.08 77.19 -6.40
N VAL A 423 -0.04 76.47 -6.81
CA VAL A 423 -0.16 75.20 -7.55
C VAL A 423 -0.18 74.06 -6.54
N THR A 424 -1.16 73.16 -6.67
CA THR A 424 -1.30 71.95 -5.85
C THR A 424 -1.11 70.72 -6.74
N PHE A 425 -0.23 69.82 -6.30
CA PHE A 425 0.03 68.52 -6.90
C PHE A 425 -0.58 67.45 -6.00
N THR A 426 -1.50 66.66 -6.54
CA THR A 426 -2.13 65.54 -5.82
C THR A 426 -1.72 64.25 -6.53
N LEU A 427 -0.94 63.42 -5.86
CA LEU A 427 -0.48 62.13 -6.38
C LEU A 427 -1.54 61.07 -6.05
N SER A 428 -1.74 60.08 -6.93
CA SER A 428 -2.64 58.96 -6.65
C SER A 428 -2.11 58.02 -5.57
N GLU A 429 -0.80 58.04 -5.33
CA GLU A 429 -0.10 57.22 -4.34
C GLU A 429 0.97 58.04 -3.65
N ASP A 430 1.34 57.65 -2.43
CA ASP A 430 2.37 58.34 -1.68
C ASP A 430 3.74 58.12 -2.35
N SER A 431 4.50 59.21 -2.52
CA SER A 431 5.87 59.15 -3.00
C SER A 431 6.84 59.76 -1.99
N THR A 432 8.03 59.15 -1.87
CA THR A 432 9.13 59.70 -1.07
C THR A 432 10.17 60.44 -1.91
N ASN A 433 10.10 60.34 -3.24
CA ASN A 433 11.08 60.91 -4.17
C ASN A 433 10.52 61.96 -5.14
N PHE A 434 9.21 62.27 -5.10
CA PHE A 434 8.68 63.42 -5.83
C PHE A 434 9.23 64.74 -5.28
N ILE A 435 9.95 65.47 -6.13
CA ILE A 435 10.66 66.71 -5.80
C ILE A 435 10.42 67.77 -6.88
N VAL A 436 10.77 69.03 -6.57
CA VAL A 436 10.60 70.15 -7.52
C VAL A 436 11.33 69.95 -8.86
N GLY A 437 12.38 69.12 -8.89
CA GLY A 437 13.12 68.79 -10.11
C GLY A 437 12.31 67.97 -11.13
N ASP A 438 11.22 67.33 -10.68
CA ASP A 438 10.32 66.54 -11.52
C ASP A 438 9.28 67.41 -12.24
N VAL A 439 9.13 68.67 -11.81
CA VAL A 439 8.15 69.62 -12.32
C VAL A 439 8.79 70.52 -13.38
N GLN A 440 8.17 70.53 -14.56
CA GLN A 440 8.56 71.40 -15.68
C GLN A 440 7.63 72.61 -15.74
N VAL A 441 8.21 73.80 -15.87
CA VAL A 441 7.46 75.07 -15.90
C VAL A 441 7.93 75.89 -17.09
N SER A 442 6.98 76.40 -17.87
CA SER A 442 7.23 77.36 -18.95
C SER A 442 6.47 78.66 -18.70
N GLY A 443 7.05 79.80 -19.07
CA GLY A 443 6.41 81.12 -18.89
C GLY A 443 6.44 81.68 -17.45
N GLY A 444 7.07 80.98 -16.49
CA GLY A 444 7.13 81.38 -15.09
C GLY A 444 8.16 80.58 -14.27
N THR A 445 8.11 80.71 -12.95
CA THR A 445 8.96 79.99 -11.99
C THR A 445 8.16 79.50 -10.80
N LEU A 446 8.55 78.36 -10.22
CA LEU A 446 8.00 77.86 -8.95
C LEU A 446 8.93 78.22 -7.78
N SER A 447 8.34 78.54 -6.64
CA SER A 447 9.03 78.75 -5.37
C SER A 447 8.23 78.13 -4.22
N GLY A 448 8.86 77.91 -3.07
CA GLY A 448 8.17 77.38 -1.90
C GLY A 448 7.59 75.96 -2.07
N PHE A 449 8.21 75.13 -2.93
CA PHE A 449 7.79 73.75 -3.11
C PHE A 449 7.88 72.98 -1.78
N ALA A 450 6.75 72.51 -1.27
CA ALA A 450 6.64 71.83 0.01
C ALA A 450 5.48 70.83 0.00
N GLY A 451 5.63 69.72 0.73
CA GLY A 451 4.66 68.64 0.77
C GLY A 451 5.28 67.32 1.22
N SER A 452 4.47 66.26 1.28
CA SER A 452 4.91 64.90 1.57
C SER A 452 3.84 63.88 1.21
N GLY A 453 4.24 62.64 0.92
CA GLY A 453 3.30 61.56 0.60
C GLY A 453 2.64 61.83 -0.74
N SER A 454 1.34 62.12 -0.72
CA SER A 454 0.50 62.32 -1.90
C SER A 454 0.12 63.79 -2.17
N SER A 455 0.58 64.74 -1.37
CA SER A 455 0.18 66.15 -1.52
C SER A 455 1.35 67.13 -1.41
N TYR A 456 1.50 67.97 -2.44
CA TYR A 456 2.54 69.00 -2.53
C TYR A 456 1.96 70.31 -3.06
N THR A 457 2.58 71.42 -2.67
CA THR A 457 2.20 72.77 -3.10
C THR A 457 3.44 73.57 -3.49
N ALA A 458 3.27 74.53 -4.40
CA ALA A 458 4.29 75.51 -4.76
C ALA A 458 3.63 76.82 -5.20
N THR A 459 4.34 77.94 -5.03
CA THR A 459 3.92 79.25 -5.51
C THR A 459 4.49 79.49 -6.91
N LEU A 460 3.60 79.65 -7.88
CA LEU A 460 3.91 80.00 -9.26
C LEU A 460 3.91 81.52 -9.45
N THR A 461 5.04 82.04 -9.92
CA THR A 461 5.20 83.44 -10.31
C THR A 461 5.39 83.51 -11.83
N PRO A 462 4.51 84.20 -12.58
CA PRO A 462 4.65 84.34 -14.02
C PRO A 462 5.84 85.24 -14.38
N ALA A 463 6.36 85.11 -15.60
CA ALA A 463 7.36 86.05 -16.11
C ALA A 463 6.79 87.48 -16.16
N VAL A 464 7.63 88.48 -15.86
CA VAL A 464 7.26 89.91 -15.94
C VAL A 464 7.10 90.36 -17.39
N ALA A 465 6.20 91.31 -17.65
CA ALA A 465 5.94 91.88 -18.97
C ALA A 465 5.67 90.82 -20.06
N SER A 466 4.88 89.80 -19.74
CA SER A 466 4.53 88.68 -20.61
C SER A 466 3.01 88.55 -20.77
N THR A 467 2.58 88.24 -21.99
CA THR A 467 1.22 87.78 -22.31
C THR A 467 1.19 86.30 -22.75
N THR A 468 2.36 85.64 -22.77
CA THR A 468 2.46 84.21 -23.04
C THR A 468 2.04 83.44 -21.79
N GLY A 469 1.08 82.52 -21.94
CA GLY A 469 0.58 81.70 -20.85
C GLY A 469 1.66 80.86 -20.16
N VAL A 470 1.39 80.47 -18.91
CA VAL A 470 2.25 79.59 -18.13
C VAL A 470 1.76 78.15 -18.26
N THR A 471 2.69 77.21 -18.37
CA THR A 471 2.37 75.78 -18.26
C THR A 471 3.16 75.13 -17.14
N VAL A 472 2.53 74.17 -16.45
CA VAL A 472 3.15 73.32 -15.42
C VAL A 472 2.86 71.86 -15.77
N ASP A 473 3.90 71.04 -15.77
CA ASP A 473 3.84 69.66 -16.22
C ASP A 473 4.73 68.75 -15.36
N VAL A 474 4.43 67.45 -15.35
CA VAL A 474 5.25 66.40 -14.73
C VAL A 474 5.36 65.25 -15.72
N ALA A 475 6.58 64.96 -16.17
CA ALA A 475 6.81 63.91 -17.15
C ALA A 475 6.68 62.51 -16.52
N ALA A 476 6.42 61.50 -17.36
CA ALA A 476 6.46 60.10 -16.93
C ALA A 476 7.87 59.69 -16.47
N ASN A 477 7.95 58.72 -15.55
CA ASN A 477 9.19 58.16 -15.02
C ASN A 477 10.12 59.19 -14.34
N THR A 478 9.55 60.18 -13.67
CA THR A 478 10.28 61.18 -12.88
C THR A 478 10.31 60.82 -11.39
N PHE A 479 9.26 60.17 -10.89
CA PHE A 479 9.19 59.69 -9.50
C PHE A 479 8.54 58.30 -9.43
N THR A 480 8.61 57.67 -8.26
CA THR A 480 8.05 56.35 -8.00
C THR A 480 7.16 56.31 -6.76
N ASP A 481 6.31 55.30 -6.69
CA ASP A 481 5.62 54.88 -5.45
C ASP A 481 6.57 54.09 -4.53
N ALA A 482 6.00 53.44 -3.51
CA ALA A 482 6.73 52.61 -2.56
C ALA A 482 7.17 51.24 -3.12
N ALA A 483 6.42 50.67 -4.08
CA ALA A 483 6.77 49.43 -4.75
C ALA A 483 7.85 49.62 -5.82
N GLY A 484 8.07 50.86 -6.26
CA GLY A 484 9.04 51.23 -7.29
C GLY A 484 8.42 51.42 -8.68
N ASN A 485 7.09 51.49 -8.81
CA ASN A 485 6.46 51.79 -10.09
C ASN A 485 6.69 53.25 -10.47
N ASN A 486 7.08 53.47 -11.72
CA ASN A 486 7.36 54.81 -12.27
C ASN A 486 6.07 55.55 -12.63
N ASN A 487 5.96 56.83 -12.29
CA ASN A 487 4.74 57.59 -12.56
C ASN A 487 4.40 57.72 -14.06
N VAL A 488 3.11 57.89 -14.35
CA VAL A 488 2.63 58.36 -15.65
C VAL A 488 2.74 59.88 -15.78
N ALA A 489 2.81 60.37 -17.03
CA ALA A 489 2.83 61.81 -17.29
C ALA A 489 1.53 62.48 -16.82
N ALA A 490 1.65 63.64 -16.20
CA ALA A 490 0.51 64.42 -15.75
C ALA A 490 -0.26 65.05 -16.92
N THR A 491 -1.51 65.42 -16.67
CA THR A 491 -2.20 66.35 -17.57
C THR A 491 -1.64 67.76 -17.32
N GLN A 492 -1.11 68.39 -18.36
CA GLN A 492 -0.49 69.71 -18.26
C GLN A 492 -1.48 70.77 -17.77
N LEU A 493 -1.10 71.51 -16.72
CA LEU A 493 -1.81 72.69 -16.24
C LEU A 493 -1.42 73.91 -17.09
N SER A 494 -2.39 74.72 -17.50
CA SER A 494 -2.17 75.95 -18.27
C SER A 494 -2.93 77.13 -17.65
N LEU A 495 -2.23 78.26 -17.45
CA LEU A 495 -2.82 79.52 -16.98
C LEU A 495 -2.59 80.62 -18.01
N SER A 496 -3.57 81.51 -18.17
CA SER A 496 -3.37 82.74 -18.95
C SER A 496 -2.61 83.78 -18.12
N VAL A 497 -1.84 84.63 -18.79
CA VAL A 497 -1.01 85.64 -18.11
C VAL A 497 -1.14 86.96 -18.83
N ASP A 498 -1.24 88.04 -18.06
CA ASP A 498 -1.03 89.41 -18.53
C ASP A 498 -0.28 90.23 -17.47
N THR A 499 1.04 90.19 -17.54
CA THR A 499 1.93 90.91 -16.60
C THR A 499 2.54 92.16 -17.23
N VAL A 500 2.05 92.59 -18.39
CA VAL A 500 2.43 93.86 -18.98
C VAL A 500 1.81 94.96 -18.13
N VAL A 501 2.65 95.89 -17.67
CA VAL A 501 2.16 97.02 -16.87
C VAL A 501 1.73 98.12 -17.85
N PRO A 502 0.50 98.65 -17.75
CA PRO A 502 0.06 99.75 -18.58
C PRO A 502 0.95 100.97 -18.40
N THR A 503 1.43 101.55 -19.50
CA THR A 503 2.16 102.81 -19.55
C THR A 503 1.33 103.87 -20.26
N ILE A 504 1.56 105.14 -19.93
CA ILE A 504 0.90 106.27 -20.58
C ILE A 504 1.94 107.27 -21.04
N THR A 505 1.82 107.71 -22.28
CA THR A 505 2.63 108.81 -22.84
C THR A 505 1.74 110.02 -23.07
N VAL A 506 2.27 111.20 -22.76
CA VAL A 506 1.56 112.47 -22.90
C VAL A 506 2.31 113.35 -23.89
N ALA A 507 1.65 113.71 -24.97
CA ALA A 507 2.15 114.65 -25.96
C ALA A 507 1.34 115.95 -25.92
N SER A 508 2.00 117.08 -26.15
CA SER A 508 1.34 118.37 -26.33
C SER A 508 1.47 118.82 -27.77
N SER A 509 0.43 119.44 -28.32
CA SER A 509 0.45 120.00 -29.67
C SER A 509 1.44 121.17 -29.82
N VAL A 510 1.87 121.78 -28.73
CA VAL A 510 2.81 122.92 -28.71
C VAL A 510 3.78 122.81 -27.53
N GLY A 511 5.04 123.24 -27.73
CA GLY A 511 6.06 123.22 -26.67
C GLY A 511 6.03 124.41 -25.70
N ALA A 512 5.28 125.47 -26.02
CA ALA A 512 5.09 126.65 -25.18
C ALA A 512 3.73 127.29 -25.47
N LEU A 513 3.12 127.88 -24.44
CA LEU A 513 1.85 128.59 -24.52
C LEU A 513 2.04 130.06 -24.10
N LYS A 514 1.44 130.98 -24.86
CA LYS A 514 1.24 132.38 -24.45
C LYS A 514 -0.13 132.54 -23.80
N ALA A 515 -0.36 133.69 -23.16
CA ALA A 515 -1.64 134.00 -22.54
C ALA A 515 -2.80 133.90 -23.55
N GLY A 516 -3.80 133.08 -23.22
CA GLY A 516 -4.98 132.84 -24.06
C GLY A 516 -4.83 131.74 -25.12
N GLU A 517 -3.66 131.13 -25.27
CA GLU A 517 -3.46 129.97 -26.14
C GLU A 517 -3.85 128.66 -25.43
N THR A 518 -4.28 127.66 -26.20
CA THR A 518 -4.61 126.31 -25.72
C THR A 518 -3.72 125.26 -26.40
N ALA A 519 -3.33 124.21 -25.69
CA ALA A 519 -2.67 123.05 -26.28
C ALA A 519 -3.61 121.84 -26.25
N ALA A 520 -3.63 121.06 -27.33
CA ALA A 520 -4.22 119.73 -27.28
C ALA A 520 -3.22 118.78 -26.62
N LEU A 521 -3.66 118.09 -25.57
CA LEU A 521 -2.88 117.01 -24.94
C LEU A 521 -3.39 115.67 -25.46
N THR A 522 -2.50 114.88 -26.05
CA THR A 522 -2.80 113.51 -26.48
C THR A 522 -2.20 112.54 -25.49
N PHE A 523 -3.06 111.73 -24.87
CA PHE A 523 -2.66 110.62 -24.02
C PHE A 523 -2.70 109.33 -24.84
N THR A 524 -1.60 108.59 -24.87
CA THR A 524 -1.52 107.30 -25.54
C THR A 524 -1.13 106.25 -24.51
N LEU A 525 -2.08 105.38 -24.17
CA LEU A 525 -1.87 104.26 -23.28
C LEU A 525 -1.31 103.08 -24.07
N SER A 526 -0.42 102.30 -23.47
CA SER A 526 0.09 101.07 -24.09
C SER A 526 -0.95 99.95 -24.11
N GLU A 527 -1.99 100.06 -23.29
CA GLU A 527 -3.08 99.10 -23.16
C GLU A 527 -4.40 99.85 -22.94
N SER A 528 -5.53 99.23 -23.27
CA SER A 528 -6.84 99.85 -23.05
C SER A 528 -7.14 99.96 -21.55
N SER A 529 -7.43 101.17 -21.09
CA SER A 529 -8.00 101.42 -19.75
C SER A 529 -9.50 101.67 -19.86
N ASN A 530 -10.27 101.22 -18.86
CA ASN A 530 -11.70 101.47 -18.74
C ASN A 530 -12.04 102.59 -17.75
N ASP A 531 -11.04 103.10 -17.05
CA ASP A 531 -11.18 104.03 -15.93
C ASP A 531 -10.35 105.31 -16.06
N PHE A 532 -9.53 105.44 -17.11
CA PHE A 532 -8.78 106.65 -17.39
C PHE A 532 -9.72 107.82 -17.71
N VAL A 533 -9.77 108.80 -16.82
CA VAL A 533 -10.63 109.98 -16.87
C VAL A 533 -9.84 111.26 -16.64
N VAL A 534 -10.43 112.43 -16.91
CA VAL A 534 -9.78 113.73 -16.68
C VAL A 534 -9.32 113.93 -15.22
N GLY A 535 -10.00 113.27 -14.26
CA GLY A 535 -9.65 113.29 -12.85
C GLY A 535 -8.27 112.68 -12.54
N ASP A 536 -7.76 111.81 -13.42
CA ASP A 536 -6.44 111.18 -13.26
C ASP A 536 -5.29 112.10 -13.69
N VAL A 537 -5.61 113.25 -14.30
CA VAL A 537 -4.63 114.19 -14.85
C VAL A 537 -4.58 115.46 -13.99
N THR A 538 -3.46 115.68 -13.33
CA THR A 538 -3.18 116.95 -12.64
C THR A 538 -2.44 117.90 -13.57
N VAL A 539 -2.95 119.13 -13.73
CA VAL A 539 -2.26 120.20 -14.46
C VAL A 539 -1.82 121.29 -13.49
N ALA A 540 -0.55 121.70 -13.57
CA ALA A 540 -0.05 122.86 -12.85
C ALA A 540 -0.19 124.11 -13.73
N ASN A 541 -0.62 125.23 -13.13
CA ASN A 541 -0.71 126.54 -13.79
C ASN A 541 -1.61 126.59 -15.05
N GLY A 542 -2.65 125.76 -15.10
CA GLY A 542 -3.61 125.71 -16.19
C GLY A 542 -4.89 124.97 -15.79
N SER A 543 -5.80 124.79 -16.75
CA SER A 543 -7.02 123.99 -16.61
C SER A 543 -7.16 123.05 -17.79
N LEU A 544 -7.65 121.84 -17.56
CA LEU A 544 -8.00 120.88 -18.61
C LEU A 544 -9.49 120.98 -18.94
N SER A 545 -9.83 120.80 -20.21
CA SER A 545 -11.20 120.64 -20.70
C SER A 545 -11.19 119.58 -21.80
N ASN A 546 -12.24 118.75 -21.85
CA ASN A 546 -12.42 117.73 -22.88
C ASN A 546 -12.95 118.31 -24.19
#